data_AF-A0A0V8M565-F1
#
_entry.id   AF-A0A0V8M565-F1
#
_cell.length_a   1.000
_cell.length_b   1.000
_cell.length_c   1.000
_cell.angle_alpha   90.00
_cell.angle_beta   90.00
_cell.angle_gamma   90.00
#
_symmetry.space_group_name_H-M   'P 1'
#
loop_
_entity.id
_entity.type
_entity.pdbx_description
1 polymer ?
#
loop_
_entity_poly.entity_id
_entity_poly.type
_entity_poly.pdbx_seq_one_letter_code
_entity_poly.pdbx_strand_id
1 'polypeptide(L)'
;MNILIVKKLRKIMMSNCNHTFLIRAALGNISLPDEMTEINFGDFLIKECPNRQILKEFTDENGDTEWDWEYPSNLDRNFPICDYYLEATIVRSADKGWAEAEDFLMWCLTRLRLVQKGQLWGALYKVIDSSSPGVISGIDNIRISSQRRPQVPPFPLTSKGLITNFKHQYAITEANCRNIKSSIAKFADISYKEFKMSIRRFHYSFDRDLPSDKLIDLFITLESLICTQSDSISYKLSLRTAQLIGENHDDKKSIFKFLKTAYSKRSTIVHGNRDAENWLLENTNLTSTNTTGENIEVLEHITRLVLTNILLSTKQDTIHPDNIDELLLLK
;
A
#
# COMPACT_ATOMS: atom_id res chain seq x y z
N MET A 1 29.13 4.31 2.31
CA MET A 1 29.05 5.57 1.52
C MET A 1 27.68 6.24 1.59
N ASN A 2 26.56 5.51 1.77
CA ASN A 2 25.20 6.08 1.87
C ASN A 2 24.86 6.84 3.16
N ILE A 3 25.59 6.63 4.26
CA ILE A 3 25.40 7.37 5.53
C ILE A 3 25.96 8.81 5.46
N LEU A 4 26.85 9.08 4.50
CA LEU A 4 27.53 10.39 4.39
C LEU A 4 26.70 11.44 3.63
N ILE A 5 25.80 11.01 2.73
CA ILE A 5 24.95 11.91 1.93
C ILE A 5 23.85 12.54 2.80
N VAL A 6 23.29 11.79 3.77
CA VAL A 6 22.34 12.31 4.77
C VAL A 6 22.98 13.36 5.69
N LYS A 7 24.29 13.24 5.99
CA LYS A 7 25.02 14.25 6.78
C LYS A 7 25.30 15.55 6.00
N LYS A 8 25.42 15.49 4.67
CA LYS A 8 25.79 16.67 3.85
C LYS A 8 24.59 17.58 3.57
N LEU A 9 23.38 17.02 3.42
CA LEU A 9 22.13 17.79 3.38
C LEU A 9 21.78 18.42 4.74
N ARG A 10 22.19 17.78 5.85
CA ARG A 10 22.03 18.31 7.23
C ARG A 10 22.70 19.66 7.48
N LYS A 11 23.75 20.01 6.72
CA LYS A 11 24.57 21.21 6.99
C LYS A 11 24.15 22.46 6.20
N ILE A 12 23.31 22.33 5.17
CA ILE A 12 22.97 23.44 4.26
C ILE A 12 21.60 24.07 4.58
N MET A 13 20.76 23.44 5.41
CA MET A 13 19.40 23.95 5.72
C MET A 13 19.13 24.16 7.23
N MET A 14 20.15 24.50 8.03
CA MET A 14 19.99 24.82 9.45
C MET A 14 19.62 26.31 9.66
N SER A 15 18.40 26.71 9.28
CA SER A 15 17.84 27.97 9.76
C SER A 15 16.37 27.95 10.16
N ASN A 16 15.69 26.81 10.08
CA ASN A 16 14.38 26.59 10.74
C ASN A 16 14.35 25.17 11.31
N CYS A 17 13.96 25.01 12.57
CA CYS A 17 14.07 23.77 13.34
C CYS A 17 13.38 22.59 12.65
N ASN A 18 14.17 21.67 12.09
CA ASN A 18 13.67 20.41 11.58
C ASN A 18 13.72 19.35 12.69
N HIS A 19 12.56 18.96 13.20
CA HIS A 19 12.36 17.86 14.15
C HIS A 19 12.63 16.53 13.42
N THR A 20 13.21 15.55 14.09
CA THR A 20 13.35 14.20 13.52
C THR A 20 12.35 13.28 14.22
N PHE A 21 11.51 12.60 13.46
CA PHE A 21 10.52 11.68 13.99
C PHE A 21 10.90 10.23 13.67
N LEU A 22 10.88 9.37 14.68
CA LEU A 22 10.91 7.91 14.52
C LEU A 22 9.47 7.40 14.47
N ILE A 23 9.12 6.77 13.37
CA ILE A 23 7.81 6.19 13.09
C ILE A 23 7.92 4.67 13.24
N ARG A 24 6.98 4.07 13.96
CA ARG A 24 6.75 2.63 13.98
C ARG A 24 5.32 2.33 13.57
N ALA A 25 5.14 1.39 12.67
CA ALA A 25 3.83 0.91 12.24
C ALA A 25 3.79 -0.62 12.30
N ALA A 26 2.70 -1.17 12.84
CA ALA A 26 2.44 -2.61 12.78
C ALA A 26 2.15 -3.01 11.32
N LEU A 27 2.66 -4.15 10.89
CA LEU A 27 2.34 -4.75 9.59
C LEU A 27 1.70 -6.13 9.80
N GLY A 28 0.68 -6.42 9.01
CA GLY A 28 -0.04 -7.69 9.06
C GLY A 28 -0.07 -8.37 7.69
N ASN A 29 -0.21 -9.70 7.72
CA ASN A 29 -0.32 -10.56 6.53
C ASN A 29 0.91 -10.49 5.60
N ILE A 30 2.09 -10.28 6.15
CA ILE A 30 3.37 -10.23 5.44
C ILE A 30 4.20 -11.46 5.81
N SER A 31 4.89 -12.03 4.83
CA SER A 31 5.88 -13.09 5.03
C SER A 31 7.19 -12.62 4.40
N LEU A 32 8.28 -12.71 5.17
CA LEU A 32 9.63 -12.49 4.67
C LEU A 32 10.24 -13.82 4.21
N PRO A 33 11.23 -13.80 3.31
CA PRO A 33 11.95 -15.01 2.93
C PRO A 33 12.53 -15.70 4.17
N ASP A 34 12.52 -17.03 4.17
CA ASP A 34 13.20 -17.83 5.19
C ASP A 34 14.64 -17.31 5.32
N GLU A 35 15.07 -17.04 6.56
CA GLU A 35 16.36 -16.41 6.95
C GLU A 35 16.38 -14.87 7.04
N MET A 36 15.40 -14.13 6.51
CA MET A 36 15.37 -12.66 6.64
C MET A 36 14.58 -12.19 7.86
N THR A 37 15.26 -11.60 8.84
CA THR A 37 14.63 -10.95 10.00
C THR A 37 14.40 -9.44 9.81
N GLU A 38 15.06 -8.83 8.83
CA GLU A 38 14.87 -7.42 8.48
C GLU A 38 15.14 -7.11 7.00
N ILE A 39 14.43 -6.11 6.46
CA ILE A 39 14.59 -5.62 5.08
C ILE A 39 14.63 -4.09 5.06
N ASN A 40 15.78 -3.54 4.64
CA ASN A 40 16.01 -2.11 4.54
C ASN A 40 15.68 -1.58 3.13
N PHE A 41 14.79 -0.59 3.05
CA PHE A 41 14.36 0.08 1.82
C PHE A 41 14.89 1.52 1.69
N GLY A 42 15.89 1.90 2.48
CA GLY A 42 16.45 3.24 2.52
C GLY A 42 15.67 4.15 3.45
N ASP A 43 14.45 4.50 3.07
CA ASP A 43 13.59 5.42 3.83
C ASP A 43 12.93 4.74 5.05
N PHE A 44 12.74 3.42 4.98
CA PHE A 44 12.11 2.61 6.01
C PHE A 44 12.70 1.20 6.05
N LEU A 45 12.42 0.51 7.13
CA LEU A 45 12.94 -0.81 7.49
C LEU A 45 11.79 -1.67 7.97
N ILE A 46 11.60 -2.84 7.38
CA ILE A 46 10.66 -3.85 7.87
C ILE A 46 11.45 -4.83 8.73
N LYS A 47 10.93 -5.18 9.92
CA LYS A 47 11.56 -6.17 10.80
C LYS A 47 10.53 -7.12 11.39
N GLU A 48 10.98 -8.32 11.74
CA GLU A 48 10.23 -9.19 12.64
C GLU A 48 10.03 -8.48 13.99
N CYS A 49 8.82 -8.61 14.52
CA CYS A 49 8.49 -8.00 15.80
C CYS A 49 8.97 -8.88 16.95
N PRO A 50 9.65 -8.31 17.98
CA PRO A 50 10.01 -9.07 19.17
C PRO A 50 8.79 -9.58 19.97
N ASN A 51 7.61 -8.97 19.76
CA ASN A 51 6.36 -9.35 20.43
C ASN A 51 5.48 -10.29 19.57
N ARG A 52 6.08 -11.14 18.73
CA ARG A 52 5.34 -12.02 17.83
C ARG A 52 4.41 -12.96 18.61
N GLN A 53 3.19 -13.12 18.11
CA GLN A 53 2.27 -14.15 18.60
C GLN A 53 2.53 -15.44 17.83
N ILE A 54 2.68 -16.54 18.55
CA ILE A 54 2.87 -17.85 17.94
C ILE A 54 1.61 -18.67 18.21
N LEU A 55 0.97 -19.11 17.13
CA LEU A 55 -0.08 -20.13 17.24
C LEU A 55 0.62 -21.47 17.41
N LYS A 56 0.45 -22.11 18.57
CA LYS A 56 0.97 -23.44 18.81
C LYS A 56 -0.14 -24.45 18.69
N GLU A 57 0.15 -25.49 17.91
CA GLU A 57 -0.65 -26.71 17.85
C GLU A 57 -0.22 -27.60 19.02
N PHE A 58 -1.19 -28.04 19.83
CA PHE A 58 -0.96 -29.01 20.87
C PHE A 58 -1.92 -30.17 20.68
N THR A 59 -1.40 -31.38 20.80
CA THR A 59 -2.23 -32.58 20.85
C THR A 59 -2.45 -32.93 22.31
N ASP A 60 -3.70 -33.01 22.73
CA ASP A 60 -4.04 -33.42 24.08
C ASP A 60 -3.76 -34.93 24.29
N GLU A 61 -3.99 -35.42 25.51
CA GLU A 61 -3.80 -36.83 25.86
C GLU A 61 -4.76 -37.79 25.14
N ASN A 62 -5.86 -37.28 24.58
CA ASN A 62 -6.84 -38.04 23.80
C ASN A 62 -6.52 -38.09 22.31
N GLY A 63 -5.48 -37.36 21.86
CA GLY A 63 -5.15 -37.22 20.45
C GLY A 63 -5.91 -36.09 19.74
N ASP A 64 -6.67 -35.28 20.49
CA ASP A 64 -7.38 -34.12 19.96
C ASP A 64 -6.42 -32.95 19.77
N THR A 65 -6.47 -32.34 18.59
CA THR A 65 -5.66 -31.15 18.28
C THR A 65 -6.37 -29.89 18.76
N GLU A 66 -5.73 -29.17 19.69
CA GLU A 66 -6.11 -27.83 20.12
C GLU A 66 -5.10 -26.78 19.66
N TRP A 67 -5.56 -25.55 19.53
CA TRP A 67 -4.76 -24.41 19.10
C TRP A 67 -4.79 -23.33 20.18
N ASP A 68 -3.64 -22.96 20.71
CA ASP A 68 -3.53 -21.85 21.67
C ASP A 68 -2.51 -20.80 21.21
N TRP A 69 -2.83 -19.54 21.51
CA TRP A 69 -1.96 -18.41 21.20
C TRP A 69 -0.98 -18.21 22.35
N GLU A 70 0.29 -18.47 22.08
CA GLU A 70 1.34 -18.16 23.04
C GLU A 70 1.77 -16.70 22.90
N TYR A 71 1.68 -15.98 24.01
CA TYR A 71 2.16 -14.61 24.11
C TYR A 71 3.57 -14.60 24.71
N PRO A 72 4.45 -13.70 24.27
CA PRO A 72 5.71 -13.46 24.96
C PRO A 72 5.42 -13.12 26.43
N SER A 73 6.04 -13.85 27.36
CA SER A 73 5.86 -13.61 28.80
C SER A 73 6.30 -12.20 29.23
N ASN A 74 7.21 -11.58 28.46
CA ASN A 74 7.73 -10.23 28.65
C ASN A 74 7.40 -9.33 27.46
N LEU A 75 6.13 -8.95 27.30
CA LEU A 75 5.70 -8.02 26.24
C LEU A 75 6.43 -6.67 26.35
N ASP A 76 7.24 -6.32 25.36
CA ASP A 76 7.84 -5.00 25.26
C ASP A 76 6.80 -4.01 24.72
N ARG A 77 6.24 -3.17 25.59
CA ARG A 77 5.22 -2.17 25.23
C ARG A 77 5.71 -1.08 24.27
N ASN A 78 6.96 -1.13 23.82
CA ASN A 78 7.50 -0.26 22.78
C ASN A 78 7.35 -0.81 21.36
N PHE A 79 6.85 -2.03 21.21
CA PHE A 79 6.64 -2.69 19.93
C PHE A 79 5.20 -3.20 19.78
N PRO A 80 4.65 -3.18 18.55
CA PRO A 80 3.31 -3.70 18.28
C PRO A 80 3.22 -5.20 18.52
N ILE A 81 2.02 -5.73 18.77
CA ILE A 81 1.79 -7.18 18.81
C ILE A 81 1.36 -7.60 17.39
N CYS A 82 2.32 -8.00 16.57
CA CYS A 82 2.14 -8.43 15.18
C CYS A 82 3.38 -9.22 14.73
N ASP A 83 3.35 -9.87 13.56
CA ASP A 83 4.51 -10.61 13.06
C ASP A 83 5.67 -9.68 12.65
N TYR A 84 5.34 -8.55 12.02
CA TYR A 84 6.34 -7.63 11.48
C TYR A 84 5.95 -6.18 11.74
N TYR A 85 6.92 -5.27 11.79
CA TYR A 85 6.67 -3.85 11.89
C TYR A 85 7.57 -3.05 10.93
N LEU A 86 7.08 -1.89 10.51
CA LEU A 86 7.81 -0.91 9.73
C LEU A 86 8.38 0.15 10.68
N GLU A 87 9.67 0.45 10.54
CA GLU A 87 10.35 1.54 11.21
C GLU A 87 10.89 2.54 10.18
N ALA A 88 10.70 3.83 10.43
CA ALA A 88 11.18 4.88 9.55
C ALA A 88 11.59 6.13 10.32
N THR A 89 12.53 6.89 9.78
CA THR A 89 12.95 8.18 10.37
C THR A 89 12.69 9.30 9.36
N ILE A 90 11.87 10.28 9.74
CA ILE A 90 11.57 11.44 8.89
C ILE A 90 12.03 12.74 9.56
N VAL A 91 12.40 13.76 8.77
CA VAL A 91 12.91 15.05 9.27
C VAL A 91 11.97 16.16 8.81
N ARG A 92 11.20 16.77 9.73
CA ARG A 92 10.02 17.61 9.40
C ARG A 92 9.73 18.69 10.46
N SER A 93 8.73 19.55 10.22
CA SER A 93 8.32 20.57 11.19
C SER A 93 7.53 19.96 12.36
N ALA A 94 7.63 20.57 13.54
CA ALA A 94 7.05 20.05 14.79
C ALA A 94 5.53 19.86 14.75
N ASP A 95 4.84 20.74 14.02
CA ASP A 95 3.40 20.91 14.02
C ASP A 95 2.63 19.84 13.22
N LYS A 96 3.34 19.03 12.42
CA LYS A 96 2.72 18.10 11.45
C LYS A 96 3.14 16.63 11.58
N GLY A 97 3.91 16.29 12.62
CA GLY A 97 4.54 14.97 12.73
C GLY A 97 3.60 13.77 12.58
N TRP A 98 2.37 13.83 13.11
CA TRP A 98 1.39 12.73 13.00
C TRP A 98 0.80 12.57 11.60
N ALA A 99 0.24 13.64 11.04
CA ALA A 99 -0.36 13.58 9.70
C ALA A 99 0.67 13.19 8.63
N GLU A 100 1.91 13.69 8.77
CA GLU A 100 3.00 13.33 7.88
C GLU A 100 3.49 11.89 8.08
N ALA A 101 3.41 11.35 9.31
CA ALA A 101 3.68 9.94 9.57
C ALA A 101 2.62 9.01 8.96
N GLU A 102 1.34 9.39 9.02
CA GLU A 102 0.26 8.66 8.35
C GLU A 102 0.42 8.68 6.83
N ASP A 103 0.70 9.84 6.24
CA ASP A 103 0.97 9.97 4.80
C ASP A 103 2.18 9.12 4.38
N PHE A 104 3.24 9.12 5.19
CA PHE A 104 4.42 8.30 4.95
C PHE A 104 4.11 6.80 5.04
N LEU A 105 3.36 6.37 6.06
CA LEU A 105 2.95 4.97 6.21
C LEU A 105 2.10 4.52 5.03
N MET A 106 1.06 5.28 4.70
CA MET A 106 0.20 5.03 3.54
C MET A 106 1.03 4.84 2.28
N TRP A 107 2.01 5.71 2.08
CA TRP A 107 2.88 5.66 0.92
C TRP A 107 3.80 4.42 0.91
N CYS A 108 4.34 4.02 2.06
CA CYS A 108 5.10 2.76 2.19
C CYS A 108 4.22 1.55 1.87
N LEU A 109 3.01 1.50 2.42
CA LEU A 109 2.05 0.42 2.18
C LEU A 109 1.63 0.35 0.72
N THR A 110 1.39 1.49 0.07
CA THR A 110 1.07 1.51 -1.36
C THR A 110 2.23 1.01 -2.21
N ARG A 111 3.48 1.38 -1.89
CA ARG A 111 4.66 0.87 -2.61
C ARG A 111 4.79 -0.65 -2.52
N LEU A 112 4.57 -1.19 -1.32
CA LEU A 112 4.54 -2.64 -1.14
C LEU A 112 3.44 -3.21 -2.03
N ARG A 113 2.19 -2.79 -1.83
CA ARG A 113 1.06 -3.21 -2.66
C ARG A 113 1.43 -3.18 -4.15
N LEU A 114 1.98 -2.10 -4.70
CA LEU A 114 2.32 -2.03 -6.14
C LEU A 114 3.20 -3.16 -6.67
N VAL A 115 4.10 -3.69 -5.85
CA VAL A 115 5.07 -4.71 -6.25
C VAL A 115 4.50 -6.13 -6.23
N GLN A 116 3.44 -6.39 -5.47
CA GLN A 116 2.86 -7.73 -5.38
C GLN A 116 1.36 -7.68 -5.07
N LYS A 117 0.58 -8.60 -5.66
CA LYS A 117 -0.82 -8.79 -5.29
C LYS A 117 -0.89 -9.39 -3.89
N GLY A 118 -1.73 -8.83 -3.04
CA GLY A 118 -2.03 -9.37 -1.72
C GLY A 118 -2.67 -8.34 -0.81
N GLN A 119 -3.30 -8.83 0.25
CA GLN A 119 -3.81 -7.97 1.31
C GLN A 119 -2.64 -7.61 2.23
N LEU A 120 -2.21 -6.35 2.20
CA LEU A 120 -1.23 -5.84 3.16
C LEU A 120 -1.93 -4.85 4.06
N TRP A 121 -1.87 -5.09 5.37
CA TRP A 121 -2.36 -4.16 6.37
C TRP A 121 -1.20 -3.47 7.06
N GLY A 122 -1.38 -2.20 7.41
CA GLY A 122 -0.50 -1.54 8.36
C GLY A 122 -1.19 -0.42 9.10
N ALA A 123 -0.81 -0.25 10.37
CA ALA A 123 -1.33 0.80 11.22
C ALA A 123 -0.21 1.47 11.99
N LEU A 124 -0.30 2.80 12.09
CA LEU A 124 0.65 3.59 12.85
C LEU A 124 0.56 3.18 14.33
N TYR A 125 1.70 2.79 14.89
CA TYR A 125 1.80 2.32 16.26
C TYR A 125 2.39 3.39 17.17
N LYS A 126 3.47 4.07 16.73
CA LYS A 126 4.18 5.06 17.53
C LYS A 126 4.87 6.10 16.65
N VAL A 127 4.83 7.37 17.07
CA VAL A 127 5.60 8.48 16.50
C VAL A 127 6.39 9.13 17.63
N ILE A 128 7.70 9.25 17.47
CA ILE A 128 8.62 9.73 18.51
C ILE A 128 9.42 10.92 17.98
N ASP A 129 9.31 12.09 18.60
CA ASP A 129 10.09 13.27 18.25
C ASP A 129 11.46 13.27 18.97
N SER A 130 12.54 13.29 18.18
CA SER A 130 13.93 13.29 18.64
C SER A 130 14.35 14.57 19.36
N SER A 131 13.63 15.67 19.16
CA SER A 131 13.96 16.97 19.76
C SER A 131 13.46 17.11 21.19
N SER A 132 12.64 16.16 21.67
CA SER A 132 12.15 16.12 23.05
C SER A 132 13.29 15.72 24.00
N PRO A 133 13.80 16.64 24.86
CA PRO A 133 14.89 16.33 25.78
C PRO A 133 14.44 15.25 26.76
N GLY A 134 15.17 14.13 26.81
CA GLY A 134 14.89 13.00 27.72
C GLY A 134 14.28 11.75 27.09
N VAL A 135 13.92 11.76 25.80
CA VAL A 135 13.28 10.61 25.14
C VAL A 135 14.28 9.66 24.44
N ILE A 136 15.49 10.16 24.12
CA ILE A 136 16.51 9.35 23.40
C ILE A 136 17.40 8.57 24.39
N SER A 137 17.47 8.97 25.66
CA SER A 137 18.19 8.25 26.72
C SER A 137 17.20 7.75 27.78
N GLY A 138 16.64 6.57 27.55
CA GLY A 138 15.63 5.96 28.42
C GLY A 138 14.24 6.03 27.79
N ILE A 139 13.78 4.89 27.25
CA ILE A 139 12.55 4.75 26.46
C ILE A 139 11.27 4.83 27.35
N ASP A 140 11.40 5.18 28.63
CA ASP A 140 10.35 4.93 29.63
C ASP A 140 9.24 5.98 29.71
N ASN A 141 9.36 7.15 29.07
CA ASN A 141 8.36 8.21 29.24
C ASN A 141 8.00 8.92 27.94
N ILE A 142 7.39 8.18 27.02
CA ILE A 142 6.66 8.77 25.89
C ILE A 142 5.20 8.94 26.31
N ARG A 143 4.74 10.20 26.37
CA ARG A 143 3.31 10.51 26.38
C ARG A 143 2.69 9.94 25.10
N ILE A 144 2.13 8.74 25.22
CA ILE A 144 1.15 8.24 24.28
C ILE A 144 0.03 9.27 24.32
N SER A 145 -0.10 10.13 23.30
CA SER A 145 -1.31 10.93 23.15
C SER A 145 -2.44 9.95 22.89
N SER A 146 -3.07 9.52 23.98
CA SER A 146 -4.32 8.79 23.97
C SER A 146 -5.32 9.60 23.15
N GLN A 147 -5.60 9.17 21.92
CA GLN A 147 -6.94 9.15 21.31
C GLN A 147 -6.88 8.66 19.86
N ARG A 148 -6.36 7.44 19.74
CA ARG A 148 -6.77 6.37 18.83
C ARG A 148 -5.68 5.34 19.09
N ARG A 149 -5.91 4.44 20.06
CA ARG A 149 -5.47 3.07 19.76
C ARG A 149 -6.00 2.87 18.34
N PRO A 150 -5.20 2.44 17.35
CA PRO A 150 -5.84 1.77 16.24
C PRO A 150 -6.82 0.85 16.93
N GLN A 151 -8.12 0.98 16.67
CA GLN A 151 -8.90 -0.22 16.66
C GLN A 151 -8.13 -1.00 15.61
N VAL A 152 -7.11 -1.76 16.03
CA VAL A 152 -6.67 -2.93 15.31
C VAL A 152 -8.03 -3.56 15.09
N PRO A 153 -8.60 -3.52 13.88
CA PRO A 153 -9.83 -4.25 13.68
C PRO A 153 -9.46 -5.63 14.21
N PRO A 154 -10.14 -6.13 15.27
CA PRO A 154 -9.76 -7.40 15.87
C PRO A 154 -9.69 -8.34 14.68
N PHE A 155 -8.47 -8.78 14.30
CA PHE A 155 -8.17 -9.53 13.08
C PHE A 155 -9.44 -10.18 12.56
N PRO A 156 -10.12 -9.71 11.50
CA PRO A 156 -11.58 -9.74 11.41
C PRO A 156 -12.13 -10.99 12.08
N LEU A 157 -12.42 -10.90 13.38
CA LEU A 157 -12.98 -12.00 14.14
C LEU A 157 -14.44 -11.90 13.78
N THR A 158 -14.76 -12.30 12.55
CA THR A 158 -16.13 -12.64 12.22
C THR A 158 -16.57 -13.68 13.25
N SER A 159 -17.84 -13.68 13.62
CA SER A 159 -18.46 -14.61 14.57
C SER A 159 -18.34 -16.10 14.19
N LYS A 160 -17.59 -16.41 13.13
CA LYS A 160 -17.08 -17.72 12.74
C LYS A 160 -15.56 -17.63 12.81
N GLY A 161 -14.96 -18.37 13.74
CA GLY A 161 -13.54 -18.32 14.06
C GLY A 161 -12.62 -18.47 12.85
N LEU A 162 -11.38 -18.00 13.05
CA LEU A 162 -10.20 -18.26 12.24
C LEU A 162 -10.30 -17.81 10.77
N ILE A 163 -9.73 -16.64 10.49
CA ILE A 163 -9.06 -16.45 9.20
C ILE A 163 -7.71 -17.19 9.27
N THR A 164 -7.73 -18.52 9.32
CA THR A 164 -6.55 -19.35 9.00
C THR A 164 -6.37 -19.51 7.51
N ASN A 165 -7.36 -19.08 6.71
CA ASN A 165 -7.21 -18.92 5.27
C ASN A 165 -6.79 -17.47 4.94
N PHE A 166 -5.57 -17.06 5.31
CA PHE A 166 -4.90 -16.02 4.53
C PHE A 166 -4.56 -16.63 3.16
N LYS A 167 -5.56 -16.82 2.29
CA LYS A 167 -5.38 -17.30 0.90
C LYS A 167 -4.38 -16.45 0.11
N HIS A 168 -3.95 -15.31 0.66
CA HIS A 168 -3.08 -14.32 0.04
C HIS A 168 -2.09 -13.74 1.06
N GLN A 169 -1.22 -14.56 1.65
CA GLN A 169 -0.04 -14.03 2.36
C GLN A 169 0.76 -13.13 1.42
N TYR A 170 1.11 -11.93 1.89
CA TYR A 170 1.94 -10.99 1.15
C TYR A 170 3.42 -11.40 1.32
N ALA A 171 3.86 -12.37 0.51
CA ALA A 171 5.20 -12.95 0.57
C ALA A 171 6.23 -12.09 -0.18
N ILE A 172 7.03 -11.30 0.52
CA ILE A 172 8.04 -10.45 -0.11
C ILE A 172 9.19 -11.30 -0.60
N THR A 173 9.41 -11.36 -1.91
CA THR A 173 10.59 -12.01 -2.50
C THR A 173 11.78 -11.05 -2.62
N GLU A 174 12.99 -11.59 -2.80
CA GLU A 174 14.17 -10.78 -3.12
C GLU A 174 14.01 -9.94 -4.40
N ALA A 175 13.28 -10.46 -5.39
CA ALA A 175 12.96 -9.72 -6.61
C ALA A 175 12.05 -8.53 -6.31
N ASN A 176 11.04 -8.72 -5.44
CA ASN A 176 10.21 -7.61 -4.95
C ASN A 176 11.06 -6.57 -4.23
N CYS A 177 11.99 -6.99 -3.37
CA CYS A 177 12.90 -6.09 -2.67
C CYS A 177 13.72 -5.22 -3.62
N ARG A 178 14.28 -5.81 -4.68
CA ARG A 178 15.03 -5.08 -5.71
C ARG A 178 14.15 -4.08 -6.44
N ASN A 179 12.93 -4.48 -6.84
CA ASN A 179 11.98 -3.61 -7.53
C ASN A 179 11.58 -2.42 -6.66
N ILE A 180 11.22 -2.67 -5.40
CA ILE A 180 10.90 -1.62 -4.43
C ILE A 180 12.10 -0.67 -4.34
N LYS A 181 13.28 -1.15 -3.94
CA LYS A 181 14.49 -0.31 -3.80
C LYS A 181 14.76 0.56 -5.02
N SER A 182 14.66 0.02 -6.23
CA SER A 182 14.88 0.77 -7.48
C SER A 182 13.80 1.82 -7.75
N SER A 183 12.56 1.56 -7.36
CA SER A 183 11.44 2.49 -7.51
C SER A 183 11.53 3.65 -6.52
N ILE A 184 12.07 3.41 -5.31
CA ILE A 184 12.05 4.40 -4.22
C ILE A 184 12.69 5.73 -4.62
N ALA A 185 13.83 5.68 -5.30
CA ALA A 185 14.50 6.87 -5.80
C ALA A 185 13.62 7.65 -6.78
N LYS A 186 12.89 6.96 -7.67
CA LYS A 186 12.01 7.60 -8.66
C LYS A 186 10.79 8.26 -8.04
N PHE A 187 10.32 7.77 -6.90
CA PHE A 187 9.13 8.28 -6.21
C PHE A 187 9.39 9.55 -5.40
N ALA A 188 10.61 9.74 -4.88
CA ALA A 188 10.93 10.87 -4.01
C ALA A 188 10.78 12.22 -4.75
N ASP A 189 10.98 12.22 -6.07
CA ASP A 189 10.92 13.43 -6.89
C ASP A 189 9.53 13.70 -7.50
N ILE A 190 8.53 12.83 -7.26
CA ILE A 190 7.18 13.02 -7.83
C ILE A 190 6.41 14.04 -6.99
N SER A 191 6.41 15.28 -7.44
CA SER A 191 5.75 16.40 -6.76
C SER A 191 4.27 16.60 -7.15
N TYR A 192 3.71 15.79 -8.05
CA TYR A 192 2.40 16.07 -8.64
C TYR A 192 1.23 15.71 -7.69
N LYS A 193 0.30 16.65 -7.51
CA LYS A 193 -0.79 16.56 -6.52
C LYS A 193 -1.77 15.43 -6.86
N GLU A 194 -2.06 15.25 -8.13
CA GLU A 194 -2.98 14.26 -8.66
C GLU A 194 -2.39 12.86 -8.51
N PHE A 195 -1.06 12.73 -8.63
CA PHE A 195 -0.37 11.48 -8.34
C PHE A 195 -0.45 11.12 -6.85
N LYS A 196 -0.25 12.09 -5.95
CA LYS A 196 -0.45 11.85 -4.49
C LYS A 196 -1.88 11.43 -4.18
N MET A 197 -2.85 12.09 -4.83
CA MET A 197 -4.25 11.74 -4.72
C MET A 197 -4.48 10.29 -5.20
N SER A 198 -3.91 9.89 -6.34
CA SER A 198 -4.16 8.59 -6.96
C SER A 198 -3.63 7.46 -6.10
N ILE A 199 -2.41 7.64 -5.56
CA ILE A 199 -1.79 6.74 -4.59
C ILE A 199 -2.66 6.59 -3.34
N ARG A 200 -3.23 7.68 -2.84
CA ARG A 200 -4.12 7.66 -1.67
C ARG A 200 -5.43 6.94 -1.95
N ARG A 201 -6.06 7.18 -3.11
CA ARG A 201 -7.31 6.49 -3.50
C ARG A 201 -7.08 5.00 -3.73
N PHE A 202 -5.98 4.66 -4.39
CA PHE A 202 -5.56 3.28 -4.53
C PHE A 202 -5.35 2.62 -3.16
N HIS A 203 -4.70 3.32 -2.21
CA HIS A 203 -4.54 2.83 -0.85
C HIS A 203 -5.88 2.52 -0.18
N TYR A 204 -6.82 3.47 -0.20
CA TYR A 204 -8.13 3.31 0.44
C TYR A 204 -8.97 2.20 -0.18
N SER A 205 -8.75 1.85 -1.45
CA SER A 205 -9.46 0.73 -2.09
C SER A 205 -9.25 -0.62 -1.38
N PHE A 206 -8.18 -0.77 -0.60
CA PHE A 206 -7.92 -1.97 0.22
C PHE A 206 -8.62 -1.95 1.57
N ASP A 207 -9.06 -0.77 2.02
CA ASP A 207 -9.75 -0.58 3.29
C ASP A 207 -11.29 -0.52 3.09
N ARG A 208 -11.77 -0.72 1.86
CA ARG A 208 -13.21 -0.77 1.53
C ARG A 208 -13.77 -2.16 1.73
N ASP A 209 -14.80 -2.25 2.55
CA ASP A 209 -15.56 -3.49 2.73
C ASP A 209 -16.47 -3.79 1.53
N LEU A 210 -17.06 -2.75 0.93
CA LEU A 210 -17.98 -2.89 -0.19
C LEU A 210 -17.24 -2.85 -1.54
N PRO A 211 -17.44 -3.85 -2.43
CA PRO A 211 -16.84 -3.84 -3.77
C PRO A 211 -17.20 -2.60 -4.60
N SER A 212 -18.39 -2.02 -4.39
CA SER A 212 -18.84 -0.79 -5.05
C SER A 212 -18.04 0.44 -4.63
N ASP A 213 -17.68 0.57 -3.37
CA ASP A 213 -16.80 1.65 -2.89
C ASP A 213 -15.36 1.46 -3.42
N LYS A 214 -14.89 0.20 -3.43
CA LYS A 214 -13.58 -0.15 -3.99
C LYS A 214 -13.51 0.22 -5.48
N LEU A 215 -14.55 -0.09 -6.26
CA LEU A 215 -14.68 0.29 -7.66
C LEU A 215 -14.54 1.81 -7.85
N ILE A 216 -15.21 2.59 -7.00
CA ILE A 216 -15.16 4.06 -7.07
C ILE A 216 -13.74 4.57 -6.83
N ASP A 217 -13.06 4.12 -5.76
CA ASP A 217 -11.70 4.56 -5.44
C ASP A 217 -10.68 4.13 -6.53
N LEU A 218 -10.84 2.94 -7.13
CA LEU A 218 -10.01 2.50 -8.26
C LEU A 218 -10.24 3.36 -9.51
N PHE A 219 -11.49 3.73 -9.82
CA PHE A 219 -11.76 4.64 -10.94
C PHE A 219 -11.24 6.05 -10.70
N ILE A 220 -11.35 6.60 -9.48
CA ILE A 220 -10.75 7.91 -9.16
C ILE A 220 -9.23 7.86 -9.37
N THR A 221 -8.60 6.74 -8.98
CA THR A 221 -7.17 6.51 -9.23
C THR A 221 -6.86 6.56 -10.73
N LEU A 222 -7.55 5.78 -11.55
CA LEU A 222 -7.33 5.73 -13.00
C LEU A 222 -7.61 7.08 -13.67
N GLU A 223 -8.73 7.73 -13.35
CA GLU A 223 -9.13 9.02 -13.92
C GLU A 223 -8.06 10.09 -13.66
N SER A 224 -7.55 10.15 -12.42
CA SER A 224 -6.55 11.16 -12.06
C SER A 224 -5.18 10.98 -12.71
N LEU A 225 -4.86 9.75 -13.13
CA LEU A 225 -3.59 9.42 -13.77
C LEU A 225 -3.67 9.58 -15.29
N ILE A 226 -4.84 9.27 -15.86
CA ILE A 226 -4.98 9.04 -17.30
C ILE A 226 -5.78 10.14 -17.99
N CYS A 227 -6.64 10.85 -17.26
CA CYS A 227 -7.58 11.80 -17.84
C CYS A 227 -7.36 13.20 -17.24
N THR A 228 -7.37 14.21 -18.11
CA THR A 228 -7.71 15.58 -17.72
C THR A 228 -9.20 15.84 -17.94
N GLN A 229 -9.73 16.88 -17.28
CA GLN A 229 -11.13 17.29 -17.41
C GLN A 229 -11.47 17.45 -18.89
N SER A 230 -12.24 16.50 -19.43
CA SER A 230 -12.56 16.49 -20.86
C SER A 230 -13.80 15.67 -21.14
N ASP A 231 -14.39 15.94 -22.29
CA ASP A 231 -15.45 15.12 -22.85
C ASP A 231 -14.94 13.69 -23.11
N SER A 232 -15.82 12.70 -22.96
CA SER A 232 -15.58 11.28 -23.22
C SER A 232 -14.59 10.55 -22.30
N ILE A 233 -14.56 10.89 -20.99
CA ILE A 233 -13.72 10.24 -19.96
C ILE A 233 -13.68 8.71 -20.10
N SER A 234 -14.84 8.06 -20.21
CA SER A 234 -14.94 6.61 -20.38
C SER A 234 -14.11 6.06 -21.56
N TYR A 235 -14.17 6.74 -22.72
CA TYR A 235 -13.45 6.30 -23.91
C TYR A 235 -11.95 6.50 -23.77
N LYS A 236 -11.53 7.72 -23.38
CA LYS A 236 -10.10 8.04 -23.21
C LYS A 236 -9.44 7.17 -22.14
N LEU A 237 -10.10 6.99 -20.99
CA LEU A 237 -9.61 6.13 -19.91
C LEU A 237 -9.39 4.70 -20.43
N SER A 238 -10.39 4.12 -21.08
CA SER A 238 -10.31 2.75 -21.59
C SER A 238 -9.21 2.61 -22.65
N LEU A 239 -9.12 3.56 -23.59
CA LEU A 239 -8.14 3.54 -24.67
C LEU A 239 -6.72 3.71 -24.17
N ARG A 240 -6.46 4.76 -23.38
CA ARG A 240 -5.13 5.07 -22.86
C ARG A 240 -4.63 3.99 -21.91
N THR A 241 -5.51 3.45 -21.05
CA THR A 241 -5.14 2.32 -20.19
C THR A 241 -4.74 1.11 -21.02
N ALA A 242 -5.57 0.73 -21.99
CA ALA A 242 -5.28 -0.40 -22.87
C ALA A 242 -3.94 -0.22 -23.59
N GLN A 243 -3.67 0.95 -24.16
CA GLN A 243 -2.40 1.24 -24.82
C GLN A 243 -1.20 1.21 -23.85
N LEU A 244 -1.41 1.67 -22.61
CA LEU A 244 -0.34 1.73 -21.61
C LEU A 244 0.09 0.35 -21.12
N ILE A 245 -0.84 -0.58 -20.92
CA ILE A 245 -0.55 -1.88 -20.28
C ILE A 245 -0.74 -3.11 -21.18
N GLY A 246 -1.42 -2.99 -22.32
CA GLY A 246 -1.64 -4.12 -23.23
C GLY A 246 -0.42 -4.42 -24.09
N GLU A 247 -0.01 -5.68 -24.16
CA GLU A 247 1.21 -6.11 -24.86
C GLU A 247 1.00 -6.28 -26.37
N ASN A 248 -0.19 -6.74 -26.78
CA ASN A 248 -0.54 -6.94 -28.18
C ASN A 248 -1.94 -6.38 -28.53
N HIS A 249 -2.36 -6.48 -29.79
CA HIS A 249 -3.62 -5.92 -30.25
C HIS A 249 -4.85 -6.52 -29.54
N ASP A 250 -4.87 -7.85 -29.36
CA ASP A 250 -6.00 -8.54 -28.74
C ASP A 250 -6.08 -8.23 -27.24
N ASP A 251 -4.92 -8.10 -26.60
CA ASP A 251 -4.80 -7.64 -25.22
C ASP A 251 -5.38 -6.25 -25.05
N LYS A 252 -4.92 -5.29 -25.87
CA LYS A 252 -5.42 -3.91 -25.87
C LYS A 252 -6.94 -3.88 -26.06
N LYS A 253 -7.47 -4.68 -26.99
CA LYS A 253 -8.92 -4.79 -27.24
C LYS A 253 -9.69 -5.35 -26.04
N SER A 254 -9.15 -6.37 -25.37
CA SER A 254 -9.77 -6.99 -24.19
C SER A 254 -9.83 -6.03 -23.01
N ILE A 255 -8.72 -5.36 -22.69
CA ILE A 255 -8.60 -4.37 -21.61
C ILE A 255 -9.53 -3.19 -21.87
N PHE A 256 -9.57 -2.70 -23.11
CA PHE A 256 -10.49 -1.63 -23.51
C PHE A 256 -11.94 -1.99 -23.26
N LYS A 257 -12.39 -3.18 -23.70
CA LYS A 257 -13.77 -3.65 -23.50
C LYS A 257 -14.10 -3.81 -22.02
N PHE A 258 -13.18 -4.39 -21.25
CA PHE A 258 -13.35 -4.55 -19.81
C PHE A 258 -13.56 -3.21 -19.11
N LEU A 259 -12.68 -2.24 -19.36
CA LEU A 259 -12.77 -0.91 -18.74
C LEU A 259 -14.02 -0.14 -19.15
N LYS A 260 -14.48 -0.31 -20.40
CA LYS A 260 -15.76 0.24 -20.85
C LYS A 260 -16.93 -0.30 -20.03
N THR A 261 -16.99 -1.61 -19.85
CA THR A 261 -18.02 -2.25 -19.02
C THR A 261 -17.91 -1.80 -17.57
N ALA A 262 -16.71 -1.85 -16.99
CA ALA A 262 -16.46 -1.44 -15.61
C ALA A 262 -16.86 0.02 -15.35
N TYR A 263 -16.56 0.93 -16.29
CA TYR A 263 -16.95 2.34 -16.17
C TYR A 263 -18.48 2.50 -16.23
N SER A 264 -19.16 1.76 -17.11
CA SER A 264 -20.63 1.74 -17.15
C SER A 264 -21.22 1.29 -15.81
N LYS A 265 -20.65 0.23 -15.21
CA LYS A 265 -21.09 -0.29 -13.90
C LYS A 265 -20.86 0.73 -12.79
N ARG A 266 -19.69 1.39 -12.77
CA ARG A 266 -19.40 2.50 -11.86
C ARG A 266 -20.43 3.60 -12.00
N SER A 267 -20.78 4.00 -13.23
CA SER A 267 -21.79 5.04 -13.48
C SER A 267 -23.16 4.63 -12.91
N THR A 268 -23.59 3.39 -13.11
CA THR A 268 -24.85 2.85 -12.56
C THR A 268 -24.86 2.88 -11.03
N ILE A 269 -23.78 2.45 -10.39
CA ILE A 269 -23.63 2.40 -8.93
C ILE A 269 -23.69 3.80 -8.30
N VAL A 270 -22.98 4.79 -8.87
CA VAL A 270 -23.00 6.16 -8.30
C VAL A 270 -24.36 6.85 -8.42
N HIS A 271 -25.22 6.38 -9.33
CA HIS A 271 -26.61 6.83 -9.43
C HIS A 271 -27.57 6.04 -8.52
N GLY A 272 -27.05 5.15 -7.67
CA GLY A 272 -27.82 4.41 -6.67
C GLY A 272 -28.43 3.10 -7.18
N ASN A 273 -28.15 2.69 -8.42
CA ASN A 273 -28.62 1.40 -8.93
C ASN A 273 -27.61 0.29 -8.58
N ARG A 274 -28.05 -0.64 -7.73
CA ARG A 274 -27.24 -1.75 -7.20
C ARG A 274 -27.20 -3.00 -8.08
N ASP A 275 -27.96 -3.07 -9.17
CA ASP A 275 -27.96 -4.22 -10.09
C ASP A 275 -26.57 -4.45 -10.72
N ALA A 276 -25.73 -3.42 -10.72
CA ALA A 276 -24.35 -3.48 -11.18
C ALA A 276 -23.37 -4.11 -10.17
N GLU A 277 -23.76 -4.33 -8.90
CA GLU A 277 -22.86 -4.89 -7.87
C GLU A 277 -22.58 -6.38 -8.10
N ASN A 278 -23.56 -7.15 -8.60
CA ASN A 278 -23.36 -8.58 -8.91
C ASN A 278 -22.23 -8.78 -9.93
N TRP A 279 -22.14 -7.87 -10.91
CA TRP A 279 -21.05 -7.91 -11.89
C TRP A 279 -19.67 -7.81 -11.24
N LEU A 280 -19.52 -7.12 -10.10
CA LEU A 280 -18.22 -6.96 -9.45
C LEU A 280 -17.66 -8.28 -8.90
N LEU A 281 -18.54 -9.21 -8.53
CA LEU A 281 -18.23 -10.52 -7.97
C LEU A 281 -18.18 -11.63 -9.03
N GLU A 282 -18.55 -11.32 -10.29
CA GLU A 282 -18.43 -12.27 -11.40
C GLU A 282 -16.96 -12.51 -11.74
N ASN A 283 -16.62 -13.77 -12.00
CA ASN A 283 -15.28 -14.15 -12.41
C ASN A 283 -15.04 -13.77 -13.88
N THR A 284 -13.93 -13.10 -14.13
CA THR A 284 -13.43 -12.79 -15.46
C THR A 284 -12.02 -13.33 -15.60
N ASN A 285 -11.74 -13.86 -16.80
CA ASN A 285 -10.39 -14.17 -17.20
C ASN A 285 -9.95 -13.17 -18.27
N LEU A 286 -9.00 -12.31 -17.91
CA LEU A 286 -8.27 -11.49 -18.85
C LEU A 286 -6.92 -12.15 -19.09
N THR A 287 -6.88 -13.01 -20.11
CA THR A 287 -5.69 -13.73 -20.56
C THR A 287 -4.51 -12.77 -20.80
N SER A 288 -4.83 -11.55 -21.25
CA SER A 288 -3.91 -10.47 -21.55
C SER A 288 -3.17 -9.87 -20.36
N THR A 289 -3.71 -10.01 -19.15
CA THR A 289 -3.03 -9.56 -17.92
C THR A 289 -2.64 -10.73 -17.03
N ASN A 290 -2.71 -11.98 -17.53
CA ASN A 290 -2.57 -13.21 -16.76
C ASN A 290 -3.38 -13.17 -15.44
N THR A 291 -4.53 -12.49 -15.46
CA THR A 291 -5.34 -12.27 -14.26
C THR A 291 -6.68 -12.96 -14.41
N THR A 292 -6.94 -13.88 -13.49
CA THR A 292 -8.25 -14.51 -13.30
C THR A 292 -8.72 -14.18 -11.89
N GLY A 293 -9.99 -13.81 -11.77
CA GLY A 293 -10.62 -13.52 -10.49
C GLY A 293 -11.91 -12.73 -10.68
N GLU A 294 -12.46 -12.26 -9.56
CA GLU A 294 -13.61 -11.36 -9.59
C GLU A 294 -13.27 -10.08 -10.37
N ASN A 295 -14.25 -9.50 -11.06
CA ASN A 295 -14.07 -8.28 -11.84
C ASN A 295 -13.43 -7.14 -11.03
N ILE A 296 -13.72 -7.05 -9.74
CA ILE A 296 -13.08 -6.05 -8.86
C ILE A 296 -11.58 -6.30 -8.67
N GLU A 297 -11.15 -7.56 -8.58
CA GLU A 297 -9.73 -7.91 -8.45
C GLU A 297 -8.97 -7.69 -9.76
N VAL A 298 -9.62 -7.97 -10.89
CA VAL A 298 -9.08 -7.68 -12.22
C VAL A 298 -8.86 -6.18 -12.39
N LEU A 299 -9.81 -5.35 -11.98
CA LEU A 299 -9.67 -3.89 -12.03
C LEU A 299 -8.56 -3.38 -11.10
N GLU A 300 -8.44 -3.94 -9.90
CA GLU A 300 -7.34 -3.63 -8.97
C GLU A 300 -5.98 -3.93 -9.62
N HIS A 301 -5.86 -5.10 -10.27
CA HIS A 301 -4.65 -5.50 -10.98
C HIS A 301 -4.32 -4.54 -12.14
N ILE A 302 -5.31 -4.18 -12.96
CA ILE A 302 -5.13 -3.18 -14.03
C ILE A 302 -4.63 -1.85 -13.45
N THR A 303 -5.25 -1.38 -12.36
CA THR A 303 -4.86 -0.13 -11.68
C THR A 303 -3.42 -0.20 -11.17
N ARG A 304 -3.02 -1.34 -10.61
CA ARG A 304 -1.65 -1.62 -10.16
C ARG A 304 -0.65 -1.55 -11.31
N LEU A 305 -0.97 -2.17 -12.46
CA LEU A 305 -0.12 -2.14 -13.66
C LEU A 305 0.04 -0.73 -14.21
N VAL A 306 -1.04 0.05 -14.25
CA VAL A 306 -1.02 1.46 -14.68
C VAL A 306 -0.09 2.27 -13.78
N LEU A 307 -0.30 2.23 -12.47
CA LEU A 307 0.54 2.94 -11.50
C LEU A 307 2.01 2.54 -11.67
N THR A 308 2.29 1.23 -11.77
CA THR A 308 3.64 0.70 -11.94
C THR A 308 4.29 1.17 -13.24
N ASN A 309 3.58 1.14 -14.37
CA ASN A 309 4.10 1.61 -15.66
C ASN A 309 4.42 3.12 -15.63
N ILE A 310 3.50 3.92 -15.07
CA ILE A 310 3.70 5.37 -14.92
C ILE A 310 4.93 5.65 -14.05
N LEU A 311 5.08 4.93 -12.94
CA LEU A 311 6.20 5.08 -12.01
C LEU A 311 7.55 4.64 -12.59
N LEU A 312 7.54 3.60 -13.41
CA LEU A 312 8.76 3.08 -14.03
C LEU A 312 9.17 3.91 -15.24
N SER A 313 8.25 4.64 -15.87
CA SER A 313 8.54 5.53 -17.00
C SER A 313 9.61 6.57 -16.62
N THR A 314 10.63 6.71 -17.45
CA THR A 314 11.91 7.37 -17.12
C THR A 314 11.87 8.90 -17.17
N LYS A 315 10.74 9.50 -17.60
CA LYS A 315 10.56 10.96 -17.66
C LYS A 315 9.57 11.38 -16.57
N GLN A 316 10.07 11.62 -15.36
CA GLN A 316 9.27 12.09 -14.22
C GLN A 316 8.44 13.35 -14.56
N ASP A 317 8.92 14.21 -15.46
CA ASP A 317 8.23 15.42 -15.92
C ASP A 317 7.03 15.15 -16.86
N THR A 318 6.85 13.91 -17.32
CA THR A 318 5.74 13.50 -18.22
C THR A 318 4.63 12.72 -17.53
N ILE A 319 4.65 12.59 -16.21
CA ILE A 319 3.59 11.92 -15.42
C ILE A 319 2.31 12.78 -15.32
N HIS A 320 2.21 13.88 -16.07
CA HIS A 320 0.99 14.67 -16.20
C HIS A 320 -0.01 13.96 -17.12
N PRO A 321 -1.32 13.88 -16.79
CA PRO A 321 -2.31 13.22 -17.66
C PRO A 321 -2.43 13.85 -19.06
N ASP A 322 -2.00 15.10 -19.23
CA ASP A 322 -1.91 15.75 -20.55
C ASP A 322 -0.77 15.23 -21.41
N ASN A 323 0.30 14.73 -20.79
CA ASN A 323 1.49 14.22 -21.48
C ASN A 323 1.42 12.70 -21.67
N ILE A 324 0.33 12.05 -21.24
CA ILE A 324 0.20 10.60 -21.33
C ILE A 324 0.21 10.12 -22.77
N ASP A 325 -0.31 10.92 -23.71
CA ASP A 325 -0.29 10.56 -25.13
C ASP A 325 1.16 10.53 -25.67
N GLU A 326 2.07 11.38 -25.16
CA GLU A 326 3.50 11.32 -25.50
C GLU A 326 4.17 10.05 -24.97
N LEU A 327 3.78 9.59 -23.78
CA LEU A 327 4.24 8.31 -23.23
C LEU A 327 3.76 7.13 -24.08
N LEU A 328 2.55 7.20 -24.62
CA LEU A 328 1.99 6.16 -25.47
C LEU A 328 2.68 6.08 -26.85
N LEU A 329 3.20 7.18 -27.38
CA LEU A 329 3.95 7.19 -28.64
C LEU A 329 5.31 6.47 -28.57
N LEU A 330 5.82 6.20 -27.37
CA LEU A 330 7.10 5.53 -27.13
C LEU A 330 6.99 4.00 -26.99
N LYS A 331 5.78 3.44 -27.00
CA LYS A 331 5.50 1.99 -26.88
C LYS A 331 4.99 1.41 -28.19
#